data_AF-A0A924UZ84-F1
#
_entry.id   AF-A0A924UZ84-F1
#
_cell.length_a   1.000
_cell.length_b   1.000
_cell.length_c   1.000
_cell.angle_alpha   90.00
_cell.angle_beta   90.00
_cell.angle_gamma   90.00
#
_symmetry.space_group_name_H-M   'P 1'
#
loop_
_entity.id
_entity.type
_entity.pdbx_description
1 polymer ?
#
loop_
_entity_poly.entity_id
_entity_poly.type
_entity_poly.pdbx_seq_one_letter_code
_entity_poly.pdbx_strand_id
1 'polypeptide(L)' 'MISAAARHECRGAHSVADYEQPADHSTMANGRNDAEWRKHTLWYSSDNHLEYKPVRTKPLTVDCIPPAPRTF' A
#
# COMPACT_ATOMS: atom_id res chain seq x y z
N MET A 1 -5.81 -15.49 -6.21
CA MET A 1 -4.45 -15.37 -5.63
C MET A 1 -3.54 -14.40 -6.40
N ILE A 2 -4.04 -13.61 -7.36
CA ILE A 2 -3.19 -12.70 -8.17
C ILE A 2 -2.93 -11.33 -7.51
N SER A 3 -3.88 -10.82 -6.72
CA SER A 3 -3.77 -9.49 -6.11
C SER A 3 -2.65 -9.38 -5.07
N ALA A 4 -2.47 -10.44 -4.27
CA ALA A 4 -1.41 -10.50 -3.26
C ALA A 4 -0.03 -10.63 -3.91
N ALA A 5 0.10 -11.54 -4.90
CA ALA A 5 1.34 -11.72 -5.66
C ALA A 5 1.76 -10.45 -6.40
N ALA A 6 0.80 -9.70 -6.97
CA ALA A 6 1.09 -8.46 -7.69
C ALA A 6 1.40 -7.25 -6.79
N ARG A 7 1.28 -7.34 -5.46
CA ARG A 7 1.52 -6.21 -4.54
C ARG A 7 2.91 -6.33 -3.91
N HIS A 8 3.88 -5.63 -4.49
CA HIS A 8 5.28 -5.67 -4.07
C HIS A 8 5.59 -4.65 -2.96
N GLU A 9 4.89 -4.76 -1.83
CA GLU A 9 5.15 -3.99 -0.59
C GLU A 9 4.66 -4.77 0.64
N CYS A 10 4.93 -4.25 1.83
CA CYS A 10 4.27 -4.66 3.08
C CYS A 10 3.36 -3.55 3.61
N ARG A 11 2.09 -3.84 3.91
CA ARG A 11 1.13 -2.86 4.45
C ARG A 11 0.03 -3.52 5.29
N GLY A 12 0.02 -3.21 6.58
CA GLY A 12 -1.03 -3.68 7.49
C GLY A 12 -0.98 -5.20 7.63
N ALA A 13 -2.01 -5.90 7.15
CA ALA A 13 -2.09 -7.36 7.20
C ALA A 13 -1.40 -8.06 6.01
N HIS A 14 -1.00 -7.32 4.98
CA HIS A 14 -0.26 -7.86 3.83
C HIS A 14 1.24 -7.71 4.09
N SER A 15 1.92 -8.82 4.37
CA SER A 15 3.37 -8.88 4.56
C SER A 15 3.98 -9.93 3.65
N VAL A 16 5.10 -9.59 3.02
CA VAL A 16 5.81 -10.43 2.06
C VAL A 16 7.30 -10.32 2.38
N ALA A 17 7.92 -11.43 2.78
CA ALA A 17 9.31 -11.45 3.24
C ALA A 17 10.29 -10.80 2.25
N ASP A 18 10.08 -10.98 0.94
CA ASP A 18 10.93 -10.44 -0.12
C ASP A 18 10.90 -8.89 -0.21
N TYR A 19 9.87 -8.25 0.36
CA TYR A 19 9.68 -6.79 0.34
C TYR A 19 9.71 -6.17 1.75
N GLU A 20 10.10 -6.93 2.76
CA GLU A 20 10.32 -6.40 4.10
C GLU A 20 11.53 -5.46 4.11
N GLN A 21 11.42 -4.42 4.93
CA GLN A 21 12.49 -3.45 5.19
C GLN A 21 12.52 -3.14 6.68
N PRO A 22 13.67 -2.74 7.24
CA PRO A 22 13.75 -2.44 8.65
C PRO A 22 12.90 -1.21 9.01
N ALA A 23 12.55 -1.08 10.29
CA ALA A 23 11.67 -0.02 10.77
C ALA A 23 12.25 1.40 10.58
N ASP A 24 13.57 1.52 10.47
CA ASP A 24 14.32 2.76 10.25
C ASP A 24 14.63 3.04 8.77
N HIS A 25 14.13 2.22 7.84
CA HIS A 25 14.30 2.46 6.42
C HIS A 25 13.74 3.83 6.03
N SER A 26 14.58 4.67 5.44
CA SER A 26 14.34 6.11 5.22
C SER A 26 13.03 6.44 4.51
N THR A 27 12.63 5.60 3.54
CA THR A 27 11.43 5.82 2.71
C THR A 27 10.40 4.69 2.78
N MET A 28 10.73 3.55 3.38
CA MET A 28 9.95 2.30 3.29
C MET A 28 9.96 1.53 4.62
N ALA A 29 9.85 2.24 5.75
CA ALA A 29 9.80 1.63 7.07
C ALA A 29 8.81 0.45 7.12
N ASN A 30 9.27 -0.71 7.63
CA ASN A 30 8.52 -1.97 7.67
C ASN A 30 8.03 -2.47 6.29
N GLY A 31 8.74 -2.14 5.22
CA GLY A 31 8.42 -2.54 3.85
C GLY A 31 7.28 -1.74 3.21
N ARG A 32 6.78 -0.68 3.85
CA ARG A 32 5.63 0.10 3.36
C ARG A 32 6.05 1.11 2.30
N ASN A 33 5.67 0.88 1.04
CA ASN A 33 6.05 1.74 -0.09
C ASN A 33 4.92 2.69 -0.48
N ASP A 34 4.88 3.87 0.14
CA ASP A 34 3.85 4.88 -0.14
C ASP A 34 4.00 5.56 -1.51
N ALA A 35 5.20 5.55 -2.09
CA ALA A 35 5.47 6.17 -3.39
C ALA A 35 4.80 5.40 -4.53
N GLU A 36 4.85 4.07 -4.50
CA GLU A 36 4.37 3.22 -5.59
C GLU A 36 3.06 2.49 -5.29
N TRP A 37 2.81 2.13 -4.04
CA TRP A 37 1.76 1.17 -3.67
C TRP A 37 0.63 1.75 -2.82
N ARG A 38 0.62 3.07 -2.60
CA ARG A 38 -0.50 3.79 -1.99
C ARG A 38 -1.68 3.96 -2.95
N LYS A 39 -2.26 2.82 -3.34
CA LYS A 39 -3.36 2.65 -4.28
C LYS A 39 -4.15 1.40 -3.91
N HIS A 40 -5.45 1.40 -4.19
CA HIS A 40 -6.31 0.24 -4.06
C HIS A 40 -6.05 -0.72 -5.23
N THR A 41 -5.98 -2.02 -4.94
CA THR A 41 -6.04 -3.06 -5.98
C THR A 41 -7.51 -3.39 -6.23
N LEU A 42 -7.95 -3.28 -7.48
CA LEU A 42 -9.26 -3.73 -7.95
C LEU A 42 -9.05 -4.99 -8.78
N TRP A 43 -9.80 -6.03 -8.50
CA TRP A 43 -9.77 -7.27 -9.28
C TRP A 43 -11.09 -7.45 -10.01
N TYR A 44 -10.99 -7.73 -11.31
CA TYR A 44 -12.13 -7.96 -12.17
C TYR A 44 -12.17 -9.44 -12.55
N SER A 45 -13.31 -10.09 -12.26
CA SER A 45 -13.47 -11.53 -12.47
C SER A 45 -13.75 -11.91 -13.92
N SER A 46 -14.21 -10.98 -14.77
CA SER A 46 -14.57 -11.20 -16.17
C SER A 46 -13.43 -11.77 -17.01
N ASP A 47 -12.23 -11.30 -16.77
CA ASP A 47 -11.01 -11.52 -17.55
C ASP A 47 -9.78 -11.67 -16.63
N ASN A 48 -10.03 -11.77 -15.31
CA ASN A 48 -9.03 -12.02 -14.28
C ASN A 48 -7.86 -11.01 -14.29
N HIS A 49 -8.17 -9.73 -14.47
CA HIS A 49 -7.17 -8.66 -14.49
C HIS A 49 -7.21 -7.80 -13.21
N LEU A 50 -6.18 -6.98 -13.06
CA LEU A 50 -6.04 -6.03 -11.97
C LEU A 50 -6.00 -4.60 -12.50
N GLU A 51 -6.73 -3.72 -11.84
CA GLU A 51 -6.54 -2.27 -11.97
C GLU A 51 -6.14 -1.68 -10.62
N TYR A 52 -5.64 -0.45 -10.68
CA TYR A 52 -5.27 0.30 -9.49
C TYR A 52 -5.93 1.66 -9.46
N LYS A 53 -6.51 1.99 -8.30
CA LYS A 53 -7.18 3.28 -8.08
C LYS A 53 -6.45 4.07 -6.97
N PRO A 54 -6.16 5.37 -7.16
CA PRO A 54 -5.49 6.16 -6.13
C PRO A 54 -6.33 6.25 -4.85
N VAL A 55 -5.66 6.29 -3.71
CA VAL A 55 -6.30 6.55 -2.41
C VAL A 55 -6.82 7.99 -2.40
N ARG A 56 -8.05 8.20 -1.90
CA ARG A 56 -8.63 9.54 -1.74
C ARG A 56 -8.00 10.25 -0.54
N THR A 57 -7.37 11.39 -0.77
CA THR A 57 -6.69 12.21 0.25
C THR A 57 -7.33 13.59 0.45
N LYS A 58 -8.53 13.81 -0.10
CA LYS A 58 -9.25 15.09 -0.02
C LYS A 58 -10.48 14.94 0.90
N PRO A 59 -10.31 15.15 2.21
CA PRO A 59 -11.42 15.34 3.15
C PRO A 59 -12.19 16.64 2.85
N LEU A 60 -13.38 16.79 3.43
CA LEU A 60 -14.25 17.95 3.18
C LEU A 60 -14.11 19.08 4.20
N THR A 61 -13.84 18.75 5.46
CA THR A 61 -13.97 19.68 6.60
C THR A 61 -12.73 19.82 7.47
N VAL A 62 -11.77 18.92 7.30
CA VAL A 62 -10.54 18.84 8.10
C VAL A 62 -9.35 18.66 7.18
N ASP A 63 -8.15 18.94 7.67
CA ASP A 63 -6.94 18.70 6.89
C ASP A 63 -6.67 17.21 6.67
N CYS A 64 -5.99 16.89 5.57
CA CYS A 64 -5.56 15.53 5.29
C CYS A 64 -4.39 15.17 6.22
N ILE A 65 -4.48 14.00 6.88
CA ILE A 65 -3.37 13.45 7.64
C ILE A 65 -2.37 12.82 6.66
N PRO A 66 -1.12 13.30 6.58
CA PRO A 66 -0.13 12.72 5.68
C PRO A 66 0.31 11.33 6.19
N PRO A 67 0.73 10.42 5.29
CA PRO A 67 1.34 9.16 5.69
C PRO A 67 2.60 9.40 6.53
N ALA A 68 2.72 8.67 7.63
CA ALA A 68 3.89 8.66 8.51
C ALA A 68 4.25 7.20 8.86
N PRO A 69 5.50 6.91 9.28
CA PRO A 69 5.84 5.62 9.86
C PRO A 69 4.82 5.21 10.94
N ARG A 70 4.39 3.94 10.93
CA ARG A 70 3.33 3.46 11.82
C ARG A 70 3.92 2.46 12.81
N THR A 71 3.96 2.86 14.07
CA THR A 71 4.34 2.07 15.25
C THR A 71 3.22 2.15 16.30
N PHE A 72 3.31 1.34 17.36
CA PHE A 72 2.32 1.28 18.45
C PHE A 72 3.01 1.38 19.81
#